data_AF-A0A6M0L9T8-F1
#
_entry.id   AF-A0A6M0L9T8-F1
#
_cell.length_a   1.000
_cell.length_b   1.000
_cell.length_c   1.000
_cell.angle_alpha   90.00
_cell.angle_beta   90.00
_cell.angle_gamma   90.00
#
_symmetry.space_group_name_H-M   'P 1'
#
loop_
_entity.id
_entity.type
_entity.pdbx_description
1 polymer ?
#
loop_
_entity_poly.entity_id
_entity_poly.type
_entity_poly.pdbx_seq_one_letter_code
_entity_poly.pdbx_strand_id
1 'polypeptide(L)'
;MIIEKLNILEQGTIIDSETKEWVIRIREALKMYDECLGDTEMEVFLIHLAMADARRKQNDTSVQAMDDAFFKEVQEHEKYALSQQIYTELLSDKHFSEPEMTYIYLHLVNMLGGN
;
A
#
# COMPACT_ATOMS: atom_id res chain seq x y z
N MET A 1 7.31 10.17 10.26
CA MET A 1 8.13 9.12 10.94
C MET A 1 8.38 7.90 10.05
N ILE A 2 7.69 7.76 8.92
CA ILE A 2 7.84 6.61 7.99
C ILE A 2 9.28 6.25 7.59
N ILE A 3 10.17 7.23 7.36
CA ILE A 3 11.56 6.94 6.98
C ILE A 3 12.29 6.12 8.07
N GLU A 4 12.06 6.44 9.34
CA GLU A 4 12.64 5.68 10.47
C GLU A 4 12.07 4.25 10.51
N LYS A 5 10.77 4.09 10.29
CA LYS A 5 10.13 2.76 10.23
C LYS A 5 10.68 1.92 9.08
N LEU A 6 10.87 2.51 7.90
CA LEU A 6 11.48 1.83 6.75
C LEU A 6 12.94 1.45 7.03
N ASN A 7 13.72 2.31 7.72
CA ASN A 7 15.07 1.98 8.15
C ASN A 7 15.09 0.75 9.09
N ILE A 8 14.14 0.68 10.03
CA ILE A 8 14.03 -0.47 10.96
C ILE A 8 13.70 -1.75 10.18
N LEU A 9 12.77 -1.70 9.23
CA LEU A 9 12.40 -2.85 8.40
C LEU A 9 13.57 -3.34 7.54
N GLU A 10 14.34 -2.41 6.97
CA GLU A 10 15.53 -2.72 6.16
C GLU A 10 16.66 -3.32 7.02
N GLN A 11 16.97 -2.71 8.15
CA GLN A 11 17.97 -3.23 9.10
C GLN A 11 17.59 -4.61 9.64
N GLY A 12 16.28 -4.84 9.85
CA GLY A 12 15.72 -6.13 10.22
C GLY A 12 15.65 -7.14 9.07
N THR A 13 16.12 -6.80 7.86
CA THR A 13 16.08 -7.64 6.65
C THR A 13 14.68 -8.06 6.21
N ILE A 14 13.65 -7.36 6.69
CA ILE A 14 12.25 -7.59 6.30
C ILE A 14 12.00 -7.07 4.89
N ILE A 15 12.63 -5.93 4.55
CA ILE A 15 12.61 -5.34 3.21
C ILE A 15 14.04 -5.11 2.73
N ASP A 16 14.23 -5.01 1.43
CA ASP A 16 15.51 -4.60 0.83
C ASP A 16 15.52 -3.09 0.49
N SER A 17 16.70 -2.59 0.12
CA SER A 17 16.91 -1.18 -0.21
C SER A 17 16.10 -0.73 -1.44
N GLU A 18 15.90 -1.61 -2.42
CA GLU A 18 15.09 -1.30 -3.61
C GLU A 18 13.62 -1.08 -3.22
N THR A 19 13.08 -1.94 -2.35
CA THR A 19 11.71 -1.80 -1.82
C THR A 19 11.57 -0.52 -1.02
N LYS A 20 12.54 -0.19 -0.16
CA LYS A 20 12.56 1.07 0.59
C LYS A 20 12.57 2.29 -0.32
N GLU A 21 13.47 2.34 -1.30
CA GLU A 21 13.56 3.45 -2.26
C GLU A 21 12.28 3.59 -3.08
N TRP A 22 11.70 2.48 -3.53
CA TRP A 22 10.44 2.48 -4.24
C TRP A 22 9.31 3.06 -3.38
N VAL A 23 9.15 2.61 -2.13
CA VAL A 23 8.11 3.14 -1.21
C VAL A 23 8.30 4.64 -0.94
N ILE A 24 9.54 5.12 -0.83
CA ILE A 24 9.83 6.56 -0.69
C ILE A 24 9.36 7.32 -1.94
N ARG A 25 9.58 6.80 -3.14
CA ARG A 25 9.06 7.42 -4.38
C ARG A 25 7.53 7.44 -4.40
N ILE A 26 6.87 6.35 -3.98
CA ILE A 26 5.41 6.31 -3.88
C ILE A 26 4.90 7.38 -2.92
N ARG A 27 5.51 7.52 -1.74
CA ARG A 27 5.16 8.57 -0.78
C ARG A 27 5.22 9.97 -1.40
N GLU A 28 6.26 10.28 -2.15
CA GLU A 28 6.38 11.60 -2.79
C GLU A 28 5.34 11.79 -3.91
N ALA A 29 5.02 10.73 -4.67
CA ALA A 29 3.96 10.78 -5.69
C ALA A 29 2.56 10.95 -5.09
N LEU A 30 2.28 10.35 -3.94
CA LEU A 30 0.98 10.46 -3.25
C LEU A 30 0.64 11.89 -2.83
N LYS A 31 1.65 12.73 -2.55
CA LYS A 31 1.44 14.16 -2.23
C LYS A 31 0.76 14.94 -3.36
N MET A 32 0.75 14.41 -4.58
CA MET A 32 0.07 15.06 -5.72
C MET A 32 -1.45 14.85 -5.72
N TYR A 33 -1.98 13.88 -4.97
CA TYR A 33 -3.40 13.51 -5.01
C TYR A 33 -4.23 14.22 -3.95
N ASP A 34 -3.64 14.61 -2.80
CA ASP A 34 -4.26 15.51 -1.82
C ASP A 34 -3.21 15.95 -0.77
N GLU A 35 -3.30 17.19 -0.29
CA GLU A 35 -2.54 17.67 0.88
C GLU A 35 -3.19 17.23 2.20
N CYS A 36 -4.47 16.81 2.17
CA CYS A 36 -5.24 16.34 3.33
C CYS A 36 -5.17 14.83 3.56
N LEU A 37 -4.24 14.10 2.93
CA LEU A 37 -4.02 12.69 3.25
C LEU A 37 -3.68 12.54 4.74
N GLY A 38 -4.38 11.64 5.43
CA GLY A 38 -4.09 11.35 6.83
C GLY A 38 -2.66 10.84 6.96
N ASP A 39 -1.81 11.59 7.67
CA ASP A 39 -0.39 11.24 7.85
C ASP A 39 -0.26 9.82 8.42
N THR A 40 -1.11 9.45 9.38
CA THR A 40 -1.09 8.12 10.01
C THR A 40 -1.48 7.02 9.02
N GLU A 41 -2.56 7.21 8.27
CA GLU A 41 -3.11 6.25 7.33
C GLU A 41 -2.14 6.05 6.15
N MET A 42 -1.49 7.13 5.70
CA MET A 42 -0.42 7.06 4.73
C MET A 42 0.77 6.26 5.27
N GLU A 43 1.19 6.48 6.52
CA GLU A 43 2.26 5.68 7.10
C GLU A 43 1.91 4.19 7.16
N VAL A 44 0.67 3.85 7.54
CA VAL A 44 0.19 2.45 7.58
C VAL A 44 0.19 1.84 6.18
N PHE A 45 -0.33 2.56 5.18
CA PHE A 45 -0.31 2.13 3.79
C PHE A 45 1.12 1.86 3.29
N LEU A 46 2.05 2.80 3.51
CA LEU A 46 3.43 2.67 3.05
C LEU A 46 4.18 1.50 3.72
N ILE A 47 3.90 1.22 4.99
CA ILE A 47 4.43 0.03 5.68
C ILE A 47 3.89 -1.25 5.05
N HIS A 48 2.57 -1.33 4.86
CA HIS A 48 1.95 -2.50 4.24
C HIS A 48 2.53 -2.73 2.84
N LEU A 49 2.66 -1.66 2.05
CA LEU A 49 3.21 -1.69 0.71
C LEU A 49 4.65 -2.20 0.66
N ALA A 50 5.49 -1.76 1.62
CA ALA A 50 6.86 -2.26 1.76
C ALA A 50 6.89 -3.77 2.02
N MET A 51 6.03 -4.25 2.92
CA MET A 51 5.94 -5.67 3.26
C MET A 51 5.36 -6.49 2.09
N ALA A 52 4.38 -5.96 1.37
CA ALA A 52 3.77 -6.62 0.21
C ALA A 52 4.79 -6.80 -0.91
N ASP A 53 5.64 -5.81 -1.20
CA ASP A 53 6.70 -5.95 -2.20
C ASP A 53 7.78 -6.94 -1.77
N ALA A 54 8.13 -6.97 -0.48
CA ALA A 54 9.04 -7.99 0.05
C ALA A 54 8.47 -9.41 -0.12
N ARG A 55 7.20 -9.63 0.24
CA ARG A 55 6.52 -10.93 0.03
C ARG A 55 6.44 -11.29 -1.45
N ARG A 56 6.11 -10.33 -2.32
CA ARG A 56 6.10 -10.50 -3.79
C ARG A 56 7.44 -10.98 -4.31
N LYS A 57 8.55 -10.35 -3.89
CA LYS A 57 9.92 -10.75 -4.29
C LYS A 57 10.29 -12.15 -3.80
N GLN A 58 9.76 -12.57 -2.65
CA GLN A 58 9.98 -13.88 -2.05
C GLN A 58 9.02 -14.96 -2.58
N ASN A 59 8.06 -14.60 -3.44
CA ASN A 59 6.94 -15.45 -3.85
C ASN A 59 6.16 -16.04 -2.66
N ASP A 60 6.02 -15.26 -1.59
CA ASP A 60 5.27 -15.67 -0.40
C ASP A 60 3.76 -15.60 -0.66
N THR A 61 3.09 -16.74 -0.54
CA THR A 61 1.64 -16.91 -0.74
C THR A 61 0.88 -17.09 0.57
N SER A 62 1.47 -16.74 1.71
CA SER A 62 0.86 -16.90 3.04
C SER A 62 -0.22 -15.87 3.35
N VAL A 63 -0.35 -14.81 2.55
CA VAL A 63 -1.40 -13.80 2.72
C VAL A 63 -2.76 -14.44 2.47
N GLN A 64 -3.61 -14.42 3.51
CA GLN A 64 -4.97 -14.91 3.41
C GLN A 64 -5.81 -13.97 2.55
N ALA A 65 -6.72 -14.54 1.78
CA ALA A 65 -7.68 -13.74 1.03
C ALA A 65 -8.59 -12.97 1.99
N MET A 66 -8.88 -11.72 1.62
CA MET A 66 -9.93 -10.92 2.24
C MET A 66 -11.28 -11.57 1.97
N ASP A 67 -12.20 -11.51 2.93
CA ASP A 67 -13.57 -11.98 2.72
C ASP A 67 -14.25 -11.16 1.62
N ASP A 68 -14.94 -11.84 0.70
CA ASP A 68 -15.57 -11.21 -0.47
C ASP A 68 -16.60 -10.15 -0.08
N ALA A 69 -17.36 -10.35 1.01
CA ALA A 69 -18.35 -9.38 1.47
C ALA A 69 -17.65 -8.12 1.99
N PHE A 70 -16.53 -8.29 2.70
CA PHE A 70 -15.72 -7.16 3.16
C PHE A 70 -15.04 -6.42 2.00
N PHE A 71 -14.50 -7.13 1.00
CA PHE A 71 -13.93 -6.46 -0.16
C PHE A 71 -14.98 -5.70 -0.97
N LYS A 72 -16.21 -6.20 -1.03
CA LYS A 72 -17.33 -5.48 -1.64
C LYS A 72 -17.59 -4.13 -0.96
N GLU A 73 -17.50 -4.04 0.36
CA GLU A 73 -17.61 -2.76 1.09
C GLU A 73 -16.51 -1.77 0.66
N VAL A 74 -15.27 -2.27 0.45
CA VAL A 74 -14.16 -1.45 -0.08
C VAL A 74 -14.49 -0.93 -1.48
N GLN A 75 -15.08 -1.77 -2.34
CA GLN A 75 -15.45 -1.41 -3.71
C GLN A 75 -16.60 -0.39 -3.79
N GLU A 76 -17.49 -0.39 -2.80
CA GLU A 76 -18.62 0.54 -2.70
C GLU A 76 -18.24 1.90 -2.10
N HIS A 77 -17.02 2.03 -1.54
CA HIS A 77 -16.54 3.29 -0.97
C HIS A 77 -16.37 4.37 -2.05
N GLU A 78 -16.74 5.61 -1.73
CA GLU A 78 -16.70 6.75 -2.68
C GLU A 78 -15.29 7.04 -3.26
N LYS A 79 -14.24 6.66 -2.51
CA LYS A 79 -12.83 6.81 -2.91
C LYS A 79 -12.28 5.63 -3.71
N TYR A 80 -13.06 4.57 -3.95
CA TYR A 80 -12.57 3.37 -4.64
C TYR A 80 -12.12 3.67 -6.08
N ALA A 81 -12.84 4.51 -6.81
CA ALA A 81 -12.43 4.90 -8.16
C ALA A 81 -11.07 5.62 -8.17
N LEU A 82 -10.81 6.48 -7.18
CA LEU A 82 -9.52 7.17 -7.03
C LEU A 82 -8.41 6.19 -6.59
N SER A 83 -8.71 5.21 -5.74
CA SER A 83 -7.73 4.18 -5.35
C SER A 83 -7.32 3.31 -6.54
N GLN A 84 -8.24 2.99 -7.46
CA GLN A 84 -7.92 2.30 -8.71
C GLN A 84 -7.01 3.12 -9.62
N GLN A 85 -7.24 4.44 -9.71
CA GLN A 85 -6.35 5.32 -10.45
C GLN A 85 -4.95 5.34 -9.86
N ILE A 86 -4.82 5.55 -8.54
CA ILE A 86 -3.53 5.55 -7.83
C ILE A 86 -2.81 4.21 -8.01
N TYR A 87 -3.51 3.09 -7.86
CA TYR A 87 -2.92 1.77 -8.08
C TYR A 87 -2.35 1.63 -9.50
N THR A 88 -3.15 2.04 -10.50
CA THR A 88 -2.75 1.96 -11.91
C THR A 88 -1.55 2.84 -12.21
N GLU A 89 -1.52 4.07 -11.71
CA GLU A 89 -0.47 5.05 -12.01
C GLU A 89 0.83 4.76 -11.25
N LEU A 90 0.74 4.28 -10.01
CA LEU A 90 1.89 4.20 -9.11
C LEU A 90 2.40 2.79 -8.84
N LEU A 91 1.55 1.76 -8.95
CA LEU A 91 1.84 0.42 -8.44
C LEU A 91 1.73 -0.69 -9.49
N SER A 92 1.16 -0.40 -10.66
CA SER A 92 0.86 -1.41 -11.70
C SER A 92 2.10 -2.05 -12.35
N ASP A 93 3.28 -1.45 -12.15
CA ASP A 93 4.55 -2.03 -12.57
C ASP A 93 4.92 -3.28 -11.75
N LYS A 94 4.34 -3.43 -10.55
CA LYS A 94 4.52 -4.59 -9.68
C LYS A 94 3.28 -5.48 -9.69
N HIS A 95 3.49 -6.73 -10.06
CA HIS A 95 2.44 -7.75 -10.06
C HIS A 95 2.27 -8.32 -8.65
N PHE A 96 1.31 -7.78 -7.90
CA PHE A 96 0.90 -8.32 -6.60
C PHE A 96 -0.06 -9.50 -6.77
N SER A 97 -0.08 -10.40 -5.79
CA SER A 97 -1.09 -11.46 -5.74
C SER A 97 -2.48 -10.86 -5.46
N GLU A 98 -3.54 -11.57 -5.83
CA GLU A 98 -4.91 -11.10 -5.60
C GLU A 98 -5.19 -10.77 -4.12
N PRO A 99 -4.78 -11.58 -3.11
CA PRO A 99 -4.93 -11.20 -1.71
C PRO A 99 -4.25 -9.86 -1.37
N GLU A 100 -3.01 -9.65 -1.83
CA GLU A 100 -2.31 -8.38 -1.60
C GLU A 100 -3.02 -7.21 -2.28
N MET A 101 -3.54 -7.40 -3.50
CA MET A 101 -4.29 -6.35 -4.20
C MET A 101 -5.52 -5.91 -3.38
N THR A 102 -6.28 -6.84 -2.78
CA THR A 102 -7.44 -6.47 -1.97
C THR A 102 -7.06 -5.63 -0.74
N TYR A 103 -5.96 -5.98 -0.06
CA TYR A 103 -5.45 -5.18 1.07
C TYR A 103 -4.86 -3.84 0.64
N ILE A 104 -4.19 -3.77 -0.50
CA ILE A 104 -3.70 -2.50 -1.07
C ILE A 104 -4.87 -1.56 -1.32
N TYR A 105 -5.96 -2.04 -1.92
CA TYR A 105 -7.16 -1.22 -2.14
C TYR A 105 -7.81 -0.77 -0.84
N LEU A 106 -7.91 -1.64 0.16
CA LEU A 106 -8.39 -1.28 1.50
C LEU A 106 -7.57 -0.12 2.09
N HIS A 107 -6.24 -0.24 2.07
CA HIS A 107 -5.38 0.80 2.64
C HIS A 107 -5.45 2.12 1.86
N LEU A 108 -5.51 2.06 0.52
CA LEU A 108 -5.70 3.27 -0.30
C LEU A 108 -7.04 3.94 0.01
N VAL A 109 -8.12 3.17 0.08
CA VAL A 109 -9.45 3.70 0.41
C VAL A 109 -9.47 4.33 1.80
N ASN A 110 -8.88 3.69 2.81
CA ASN A 110 -8.79 4.24 4.17
C ASN A 110 -7.96 5.54 4.20
N MET A 111 -6.83 5.56 3.49
CA MET A 111 -5.96 6.74 3.40
C MET A 111 -6.65 7.92 2.71
N LEU A 112 -7.47 7.66 1.68
CA LEU A 112 -8.21 8.69 0.93
C LEU A 112 -9.52 9.11 1.62
N GLY A 113 -10.07 8.25 2.48
CA GLY A 113 -11.34 8.43 3.15
C GLY A 113 -11.27 9.33 4.38
N GLY A 114 -10.08 9.47 4.98
CA GLY A 114 -9.78 10.44 6.06
C GLY A 114 -10.90 10.64 7.07
N ASN A 115 -11.09 9.69 7.99
CA ASN A 115 -11.97 9.84 9.15
C ASN A 115 -11.19 9.72 10.46
#